data_AF-A0A271LRR7-F1
#
_entry.id   AF-A0A271LRR7-F1
#
_cell.length_a   1.000
_cell.length_b   1.000
_cell.length_c   1.000
_cell.angle_alpha   90.00
_cell.angle_beta   90.00
_cell.angle_gamma   90.00
#
_symmetry.space_group_name_H-M   'P 1'
#
loop_
_entity.id
_entity.type
_entity.pdbx_description
1 polymer ?
#
loop_
_entity_poly.entity_id
_entity_poly.type
_entity_poly.pdbx_seq_one_letter_code
_entity_poly.pdbx_strand_id
1 'polypeptide(L)' 'MARIQMIFPAKPDEATRRAMKANGFRWSPSKGAWRRHLNEAGRWAAERVMKAITAEGAA' A
#
# COMPACT_ATOMS: atom_id res chain seq x y z
N MET A 1 -12.96 -9.04 -11.08
CA MET A 1 -11.73 -9.42 -10.32
C MET A 1 -11.50 -8.42 -9.19
N ALA A 2 -11.38 -8.89 -7.94
CA ALA A 2 -11.19 -8.02 -6.78
C ALA A 2 -9.75 -7.50 -6.65
N ARG A 3 -9.59 -6.35 -6.00
CA ARG A 3 -8.31 -5.66 -5.77
C ARG A 3 -8.23 -5.18 -4.33
N ILE A 4 -7.05 -5.30 -3.74
CA ILE A 4 -6.74 -4.61 -2.48
C ILE A 4 -6.40 -3.16 -2.84
N GLN A 5 -6.99 -2.22 -2.13
CA GLN A 5 -6.82 -0.79 -2.36
C GLN A 5 -6.39 -0.13 -1.04
N MET A 6 -5.31 0.64 -1.09
CA MET A 6 -4.89 1.50 0.00
C MET A 6 -5.10 2.96 -0.44
N ILE A 7 -5.97 3.64 0.29
CA ILE A 7 -6.38 5.02 0.04
C ILE A 7 -5.76 5.88 1.12
N PHE A 8 -5.16 7.00 0.72
CA PHE A 8 -4.55 7.96 1.62
C PHE A 8 -5.27 9.30 1.51
N PRO A 9 -5.44 10.03 2.62
CA PRO A 9 -6.08 11.36 2.61
C PRO A 9 -5.25 12.41 1.87
N ALA A 10 -3.93 12.24 1.86
CA ALA A 10 -2.98 13.08 1.15
C ALA A 10 -1.90 12.22 0.49
N LYS A 11 -1.03 12.84 -0.32
CA LYS A 11 0.12 12.16 -0.92
C LYS A 11 0.98 11.56 0.20
N PRO A 12 1.14 10.23 0.28
CA PRO A 12 1.98 9.62 1.29
C PRO A 12 3.44 10.05 1.10
N ASP A 13 4.18 10.06 2.19
CA ASP A 13 5.61 10.36 2.23
C ASP A 13 6.42 9.38 1.35
N GLU A 14 7.70 9.67 1.17
CA GLU A 14 8.54 8.83 0.31
C GLU A 14 8.75 7.41 0.85
N ALA A 15 8.89 7.23 2.16
CA ALA A 15 9.11 5.92 2.77
C ALA A 15 7.88 5.02 2.60
N THR A 16 6.68 5.55 2.88
CA THR A 16 5.41 4.87 2.62
C THR A 16 5.27 4.46 1.14
N ARG A 17 5.63 5.35 0.20
CA ARG A 17 5.60 5.05 -1.24
C ARG A 17 6.62 3.98 -1.64
N ARG A 18 7.80 3.96 -1.01
CA ARG A 18 8.82 2.92 -1.23
C ARG A 18 8.33 1.57 -0.70
N ALA A 19 7.75 1.52 0.49
CA ALA A 19 7.17 0.31 1.08
C ALA A 19 6.06 -0.28 0.19
N MET A 20 5.18 0.56 -0.35
CA MET A 20 4.14 0.16 -1.31
C MET A 20 4.70 -0.51 -2.55
N LYS A 21 5.69 0.13 -3.20
CA LYS A 21 6.33 -0.40 -4.40
C LYS A 21 7.08 -1.70 -4.12
N ALA A 22 7.82 -1.78 -3.01
CA ALA A 22 8.55 -2.97 -2.59
C ALA A 22 7.61 -4.18 -2.38
N ASN A 23 6.37 -3.92 -1.93
CA ASN A 23 5.35 -4.95 -1.72
C ASN A 23 4.43 -5.19 -2.93
N GLY A 24 4.77 -4.61 -4.09
CA GLY A 24 4.07 -4.86 -5.35
C GLY A 24 2.74 -4.12 -5.53
N PHE A 25 2.50 -3.06 -4.76
CA PHE A 25 1.39 -2.14 -5.00
C PHE A 25 1.74 -1.16 -6.12
N ARG A 26 0.77 -0.86 -6.99
CA ARG A 26 0.91 0.15 -8.05
C ARG A 26 -0.07 1.29 -7.83
N TRP A 27 0.39 2.52 -8.06
CA TRP A 27 -0.45 3.70 -8.03
C TRP A 27 -1.46 3.68 -9.19
N SER A 28 -2.73 3.95 -8.89
CA SER A 28 -3.82 4.05 -9.85
C SER A 28 -4.37 5.48 -9.82
N PRO A 29 -3.96 6.38 -10.73
CA PRO A 29 -4.38 7.78 -10.71
C PRO A 29 -5.91 7.94 -10.84
N SER A 30 -6.55 7.07 -11.62
CA SER A 30 -8.01 7.04 -11.80
C SER A 30 -8.80 6.65 -10.55
N LYS A 31 -8.15 6.02 -9.56
CA LYS A 31 -8.76 5.59 -8.30
C LYS A 31 -8.20 6.32 -7.08
N GLY A 32 -7.18 7.18 -7.28
CA GLY A 32 -6.47 7.83 -6.18
C GLY A 32 -5.91 6.85 -5.15
N ALA A 33 -5.56 5.62 -5.56
CA ALA A 33 -5.26 4.54 -4.64
C ALA A 33 -4.08 3.68 -5.11
N TRP A 34 -3.38 3.11 -4.13
CA TRP A 34 -2.41 2.05 -4.36
C TRP A 34 -3.12 0.71 -4.43
N ARG A 35 -2.94 -0.01 -5.55
CA ARG A 35 -3.72 -1.21 -5.88
C ARG A 35 -2.83 -2.41 -6.14
N ARG A 36 -3.33 -3.58 -5.73
CA ARG A 36 -2.78 -4.91 -6.06
C ARG A 36 -3.91 -5.92 -6.27
N HIS A 37 -3.62 -7.05 -6.92
CA HIS A 37 -4.54 -8.18 -7.01
C HIS A 37 -4.96 -8.64 -5.60
N LEU A 38 -6.27 -8.87 -5.38
CA LEU A 38 -6.73 -9.60 -4.21
C LEU A 38 -6.44 -11.09 -4.42
N ASN A 39 -5.35 -11.55 -3.81
CA ASN A 39 -4.97 -12.96 -3.66
C ASN A 39 -4.27 -13.13 -2.30
N GLU A 40 -3.87 -14.34 -1.95
CA GLU A 40 -3.23 -14.62 -0.66
C GLU A 40 -1.97 -13.79 -0.46
N ALA A 41 -1.05 -13.80 -1.43
CA ALA A 41 0.14 -12.95 -1.41
C ALA A 41 -0.21 -11.45 -1.26
N GLY A 42 -1.33 -11.01 -1.84
CA GLY A 42 -1.92 -9.69 -1.74
C GLY A 42 -2.22 -9.30 -0.30
N ARG A 43 -2.86 -10.21 0.45
CA ARG A 43 -3.19 -10.01 1.86
C ARG A 43 -1.92 -9.88 2.70
N TRP A 44 -0.98 -10.80 2.52
CA TRP A 44 0.34 -10.74 3.18
C TRP A 44 1.08 -9.42 2.90
N ALA A 45 1.07 -8.96 1.66
CA ALA A 45 1.70 -7.69 1.30
C ALA A 45 1.01 -6.48 1.94
N ALA A 46 -0.33 -6.49 2.03
CA ALA A 46 -1.06 -5.44 2.72
C ALA A 46 -0.67 -5.38 4.20
N GLU A 47 -0.62 -6.52 4.88
CA GLU A 47 -0.17 -6.60 6.28
C GLU A 47 1.26 -6.08 6.48
N ARG A 48 2.19 -6.46 5.58
CA ARG A 48 3.58 -5.99 5.63
C ARG A 48 3.68 -4.48 5.45
N VAL A 49 2.92 -3.92 4.52
CA VAL A 49 2.88 -2.47 4.32
C VAL A 49 2.26 -1.77 5.53
N MET A 50 1.18 -2.29 6.11
CA MET A 50 0.58 -1.74 7.33
C MET A 50 1.57 -1.75 8.50
N LYS A 51 2.33 -2.83 8.68
CA LYS A 51 3.38 -2.92 9.71
C LYS A 51 4.50 -1.90 9.48
N ALA A 52 4.97 -1.76 8.23
CA ALA A 52 6.02 -0.81 7.88
C ALA A 52 5.61 0.64 8.14
N ILE A 53 4.42 1.04 7.71
CA ILE A 53 3.93 2.43 7.86
C ILE A 53 3.60 2.75 9.32
N THR A 54 3.05 1.79 10.08
CA THR A 54 2.72 2.00 11.50
C THR A 54 3.97 2.11 12.37
N ALA A 55 5.05 1.37 12.03
CA ALA A 55 6.32 1.45 12.75
C ALA A 55 7.05 2.79 12.53
N GLU A 56 6.97 3.38 11.33
CA GLU A 56 7.57 4.70 11.04
C GLU A 56 6.76 5.88 11.59
N GLY A 57 5.47 5.71 11.87
CA GLY A 57 4.63 6.73 12.50
C GLY A 57 4.71 6.78 14.04
N ALA A 58 5.48 5.89 14.66
CA ALA A 58 5.59 5.74 16.12
C ALA A 58 6.94 6.19 16.70
N ALA A 59 7.76 6.91 15.92
CA ALA A 59 9.06 7.45 16.35
C ALA A 59 9.05 8.98 16.37
#